data_AF-A0A2A4Y3F8-F1
#
_entry.id   AF-A0A2A4Y3F8-F1
#
_cell.length_a   1.000
_cell.length_b   1.000
_cell.length_c   1.000
_cell.angle_alpha   90.00
_cell.angle_beta   90.00
_cell.angle_gamma   90.00
#
_symmetry.space_group_name_H-M   'P 1'
#
loop_
_entity.id
_entity.type
_entity.pdbx_description
1 polymer ?
#
loop_
_entity_poly.entity_id
_entity_poly.type
_entity_poly.pdbx_seq_one_letter_code
_entity_poly.pdbx_strand_id
1 'polypeptide(L)'
;MNIELTDQQKIKIINSEDVYAIMQKVLLREEIIDQEKEHFWIIGLTTHNKILFVELVSLGSVNATTVEPMNVFRVAILKNAVKVILVHNHPSGNLTPSPADKDVTDRLIQVGRII
;
A
#
# COMPACT_ATOMS: atom_id res chain seq x y z
N MET A 1 0.90 11.80 -4.01
CA MET A 1 1.89 12.52 -3.17
C MET A 1 3.08 11.61 -2.93
N ASN A 2 4.31 12.02 -3.28
CA ASN A 2 5.51 11.24 -2.92
C ASN A 2 5.94 11.62 -1.52
N ILE A 3 5.77 10.72 -0.56
CA ILE A 3 6.19 10.95 0.83
C ILE A 3 7.66 10.55 0.95
N GLU A 4 8.56 11.53 0.96
CA GLU A 4 9.97 11.30 1.28
C GLU A 4 10.17 11.16 2.80
N LEU A 5 10.82 10.07 3.22
CA LEU A 5 11.09 9.75 4.63
C LEU A 5 12.51 10.19 5.02
N THR A 6 12.70 10.76 6.21
CA THR A 6 14.02 11.14 6.73
C THR A 6 14.88 9.92 7.12
N ASP A 7 16.20 10.08 7.31
CA ASP A 7 17.11 8.97 7.64
C ASP A 7 16.82 8.29 9.00
N GLN A 8 16.22 9.03 9.95
CA GLN A 8 15.67 8.48 11.20
C GLN A 8 14.31 7.77 11.00
N GLN A 9 13.61 8.03 9.88
CA GLN A 9 12.32 7.46 9.52
C GLN A 9 12.41 6.27 8.56
N LYS A 10 13.60 5.67 8.37
CA LYS A 10 13.75 4.33 7.78
C LYS A 10 13.26 3.26 8.76
N ILE A 11 11.96 3.37 9.11
CA ILE A 11 11.24 2.51 10.05
C ILE A 11 11.35 1.09 9.50
N LYS A 12 11.84 0.20 10.35
CA LYS A 12 11.87 -1.22 10.07
C LYS A 12 10.50 -1.78 10.39
N ILE A 13 9.85 -2.40 9.41
CA ILE A 13 8.60 -3.13 9.61
C ILE A 13 8.91 -4.49 10.23
N ILE A 14 8.29 -4.76 11.38
CA ILE A 14 8.37 -6.01 12.12
C ILE A 14 7.05 -6.76 11.98
N ASN A 15 5.93 -6.05 12.09
CA ASN A 15 4.59 -6.64 12.03
C ASN A 15 3.55 -5.71 11.36
N SER A 16 2.28 -6.11 11.37
CA SER A 16 1.18 -5.33 10.80
C SER A 16 0.83 -4.07 11.61
N GLU A 17 1.17 -4.00 12.90
CA GLU A 17 0.94 -2.81 13.73
C GLU A 17 1.83 -1.66 13.29
N ASP A 18 3.08 -1.94 12.90
CA ASP A 18 3.98 -0.94 12.32
C ASP A 18 3.39 -0.35 11.03
N VAL A 19 2.85 -1.21 10.16
CA VAL A 19 2.20 -0.80 8.91
C VAL A 19 0.99 0.07 9.22
N TYR A 20 0.12 -0.36 10.14
CA TYR A 20 -1.05 0.39 10.56
C TYR A 20 -0.68 1.79 11.09
N ALA A 21 0.29 1.88 11.99
CA ALA A 21 0.71 3.15 12.60
C ALA A 21 1.25 4.15 11.58
N ILE A 22 1.94 3.67 10.54
CA ILE A 22 2.43 4.50 9.45
C ILE A 22 1.28 4.93 8.56
N MET A 23 0.43 3.99 8.15
CA MET A 23 -0.67 4.27 7.22
C MET A 23 -1.74 5.17 7.83
N GLN A 24 -1.99 5.11 9.13
CA GLN A 24 -2.83 6.09 9.83
C GLN A 24 -2.31 7.52 9.63
N LYS A 25 -1.00 7.74 9.79
CA LYS A 25 -0.39 9.07 9.59
C LYS A 25 -0.44 9.53 8.13
N VAL A 26 -0.36 8.58 7.19
CA VAL A 26 -0.46 8.87 5.75
C VAL A 26 -1.89 9.26 5.39
N LEU A 27 -2.88 8.42 5.74
CA LEU A 27 -4.29 8.64 5.41
C LEU A 27 -4.85 9.92 6.05
N LEU A 28 -4.45 10.25 7.28
CA LEU A 28 -4.87 11.49 7.96
C LEU A 28 -4.33 12.77 7.31
N ARG A 29 -3.36 12.67 6.40
CA ARG A 29 -2.80 13.80 5.64
C ARG A 29 -3.47 14.00 4.27
N GLU A 30 -4.28 13.04 3.83
CA GLU A 30 -5.04 13.19 2.58
C GLU A 30 -6.12 14.27 2.74
N GLU A 31 -6.56 14.84 1.62
CA GLU A 31 -7.66 15.81 1.63
C GLU A 31 -8.93 15.16 2.19
N ILE A 32 -9.75 15.93 2.89
CA ILE A 32 -10.98 15.43 3.55
C ILE A 32 -11.87 14.67 2.56
N ILE A 33 -11.97 15.14 1.32
CA ILE A 33 -12.78 14.51 0.27
C ILE A 33 -12.24 13.14 -0.18
N ASP A 34 -10.94 12.91 -0.03
CA ASP A 34 -10.29 11.66 -0.40
C ASP A 34 -10.28 10.68 0.77
N GLN A 35 -10.29 11.15 2.02
CA GLN A 35 -10.41 10.29 3.21
C GLN A 35 -11.66 9.39 3.20
N GLU A 36 -12.71 9.80 2.50
CA GLU A 36 -13.95 9.03 2.33
C GLU A 36 -13.89 7.99 1.18
N LYS A 37 -12.76 7.88 0.47
CA LYS A 37 -12.56 6.97 -0.66
C LYS A 37 -11.71 5.76 -0.28
N GLU A 38 -11.90 4.68 -1.03
CA GLU A 38 -11.00 3.53 -1.01
C GLU A 38 -9.68 3.85 -1.71
N HIS A 39 -8.58 3.60 -1.03
CA HIS A 39 -7.23 3.75 -1.56
C HIS A 39 -6.51 2.42 -1.54
N PHE A 40 -5.78 2.16 -2.61
CA PHE A 40 -4.85 1.06 -2.67
C PHE A 40 -3.42 1.59 -2.69
N TRP A 41 -2.66 1.27 -1.65
CA TRP A 41 -1.29 1.70 -1.45
C TRP A 41 -0.31 0.54 -1.56
N ILE A 42 0.92 0.87 -1.96
CA ILE A 42 2.07 -0.02 -1.93
C ILE A 42 3.16 0.57 -1.04
N ILE A 43 3.76 -0.28 -0.21
CA ILE A 43 4.94 0.04 0.58
C ILE A 43 6.10 -0.80 0.04
N GLY A 44 7.12 -0.12 -0.50
CA GLY A 44 8.35 -0.77 -0.93
C GLY A 44 9.31 -0.93 0.24
N LEU A 45 9.94 -2.10 0.35
CA LEU A 45 10.87 -2.44 1.42
C LEU A 45 12.23 -2.89 0.87
N THR A 46 13.27 -2.61 1.66
CA THR A 46 14.59 -3.23 1.52
C THR A 46 14.60 -4.70 1.96
N THR A 47 15.72 -5.41 1.70
CA THR A 47 16.00 -6.75 2.26
C THR A 47 15.86 -6.82 3.78
N HIS A 48 16.14 -5.72 4.50
CA HIS A 48 16.10 -5.65 5.96
C HIS A 48 14.76 -5.13 6.53
N ASN A 49 13.68 -5.15 5.74
CA ASN A 49 12.35 -4.63 6.09
C ASN A 49 12.31 -3.11 6.39
N LYS A 50 13.32 -2.34 5.98
CA LYS A 50 13.24 -0.87 6.05
C LYS A 50 12.40 -0.35 4.90
N ILE A 51 11.52 0.61 5.17
CA ILE A 51 10.71 1.28 4.14
C ILE A 51 11.62 2.08 3.20
N LEU A 52 11.36 1.92 1.90
CA LEU A 52 11.92 2.73 0.82
C LEU A 52 10.94 3.84 0.41
N PHE A 53 9.66 3.50 0.29
CA PHE A 53 8.59 4.42 -0.09
C PHE A 53 7.23 3.90 0.35
N VAL A 54 6.27 4.82 0.41
CA VAL A 54 4.82 4.55 0.52
C VAL A 54 4.15 5.32 -0.61
N GLU A 55 3.42 4.63 -1.48
CA GLU A 55 2.80 5.26 -2.65
C GLU A 55 1.38 4.78 -2.91
N LEU A 56 0.54 5.73 -3.32
CA LEU A 56 -0.82 5.48 -3.77
C LEU A 56 -0.76 4.90 -5.19
N VAL A 57 -1.26 3.68 -5.36
CA VAL A 57 -1.37 3.03 -6.67
C VAL A 57 -2.71 3.33 -7.32
N SER A 58 -3.78 3.36 -6.52
CA SER A 58 -5.12 3.57 -7.03
C SER A 58 -5.99 4.33 -6.03
N LEU A 59 -6.60 5.41 -6.52
CA LEU A 59 -7.64 6.15 -5.81
C LEU A 59 -9.00 5.71 -6.38
N GLY A 60 -9.78 5.05 -5.55
CA GLY A 60 -11.07 4.48 -5.93
C GLY A 60 -12.24 5.41 -5.66
N SER A 61 -13.42 4.81 -5.75
CA SER A 61 -14.66 5.37 -5.22
C SER A 61 -14.80 5.06 -3.72
N VAL A 62 -15.95 5.38 -3.15
CA VAL A 62 -16.28 5.07 -1.75
C VAL A 62 -16.39 3.56 -1.43
N ASN A 63 -16.56 2.70 -2.46
CA ASN A 63 -16.87 1.27 -2.28
C ASN A 63 -16.00 0.32 -3.14
N ALA A 64 -15.14 0.87 -3.98
CA ALA A 64 -14.30 0.07 -4.86
C ALA A 64 -13.12 0.88 -5.39
N THR A 65 -11.95 0.25 -5.42
CA THR A 65 -10.77 0.70 -6.16
C THR A 65 -10.29 -0.39 -7.12
N THR A 66 -9.83 0.00 -8.32
CA THR A 66 -9.31 -0.95 -9.31
C THR A 66 -7.80 -1.05 -9.19
N VAL A 67 -7.27 -2.27 -9.09
CA VAL A 67 -5.84 -2.54 -8.91
C VAL A 67 -5.31 -3.35 -10.09
N GLU A 68 -4.46 -2.72 -10.88
CA GLU A 68 -3.77 -3.40 -11.99
C GLU A 68 -2.35 -3.81 -11.57
N PRO A 69 -2.00 -5.11 -11.65
CA PRO A 69 -0.67 -5.59 -11.25
C PRO A 69 0.49 -4.85 -11.91
N MET A 70 0.34 -4.46 -13.18
CA MET A 70 1.36 -3.72 -13.90
C MET A 70 1.71 -2.39 -13.21
N ASN A 71 0.73 -1.67 -12.69
CA ASN A 71 0.96 -0.40 -12.00
C ASN A 71 1.61 -0.61 -10.62
N VAL A 72 1.16 -1.64 -9.88
CA VAL A 72 1.75 -2.03 -8.58
C VAL A 72 3.24 -2.35 -8.75
N PHE A 73 3.59 -3.27 -9.67
CA PHE A 73 4.95 -3.74 -9.82
C PHE A 73 5.86 -2.77 -10.56
N ARG A 74 5.32 -1.93 -11.47
CA ARG A 74 6.11 -0.86 -12.12
C ARG A 74 6.72 0.06 -11.06
N VAL A 75 5.95 0.47 -10.07
CA VAL A 75 6.43 1.31 -8.96
C VAL A 75 7.51 0.59 -8.16
N ALA A 76 7.27 -0.67 -7.78
CA ALA A 76 8.22 -1.48 -7.02
C ALA A 76 9.57 -1.64 -7.74
N ILE A 77 9.53 -1.95 -9.03
CA ILE A 77 10.72 -2.16 -9.86
C ILE A 77 11.50 -0.85 -10.03
N LEU A 78 10.82 0.25 -10.43
CA LEU A 78 11.49 1.54 -10.66
C LEU A 78 12.17 2.09 -9.42
N LYS A 79 11.69 1.73 -8.23
CA LYS A 79 12.21 2.18 -6.95
C LYS A 79 13.07 1.13 -6.22
N ASN A 80 13.46 0.05 -6.92
CA ASN A 80 14.34 -0.99 -6.40
C ASN A 80 13.84 -1.63 -5.08
N ALA A 81 12.52 -1.81 -4.94
CA ALA A 81 11.97 -2.55 -3.81
C ALA A 81 12.29 -4.03 -3.92
N VAL A 82 12.75 -4.63 -2.82
CA VAL A 82 13.04 -6.06 -2.73
C VAL A 82 11.83 -6.84 -2.20
N LYS A 83 11.02 -6.17 -1.39
CA LYS A 83 9.75 -6.68 -0.86
C LYS A 83 8.70 -5.59 -0.96
N VAL A 84 7.45 -5.99 -1.06
CA VAL A 84 6.32 -5.07 -1.10
C VAL A 84 5.26 -5.47 -0.06
N ILE A 85 4.59 -4.48 0.50
CA ILE A 85 3.37 -4.65 1.29
C ILE A 85 2.26 -3.91 0.57
N LEU A 86 1.09 -4.53 0.49
CA LEU A 86 -0.12 -3.96 -0.10
C LEU A 86 -1.04 -3.50 1.03
N VAL A 87 -1.64 -2.32 0.89
CA VAL A 87 -2.56 -1.77 1.89
C VAL A 87 -3.82 -1.26 1.20
N HIS A 88 -4.97 -1.64 1.74
CA HIS A 88 -6.28 -1.17 1.30
C HIS A 88 -7.04 -0.61 2.52
N ASN A 89 -7.54 0.62 2.45
CA ASN A 89 -8.45 1.15 3.48
C ASN A 89 -9.91 0.98 3.06
N HIS A 90 -10.76 0.68 4.05
CA HIS A 90 -12.21 0.68 3.93
C HIS A 90 -12.75 1.88 4.73
N PRO A 91 -13.31 2.94 4.09
CA PRO A 91 -13.90 4.08 4.79
C PRO A 91 -15.01 3.68 5.77
N SER A 92 -15.69 2.55 5.50
CA SER A 92 -16.71 1.96 6.38
C SER A 92 -16.18 1.46 7.73
N GLY A 93 -14.86 1.28 7.87
CA GLY A 93 -14.24 0.69 9.05
C GLY A 93 -14.33 -0.84 9.12
N ASN A 94 -14.97 -1.50 8.15
CA ASN A 94 -15.00 -2.97 8.09
C ASN A 94 -13.63 -3.51 7.66
N LEU A 95 -13.02 -4.34 8.51
CA LEU A 95 -11.71 -4.95 8.26
C LEU A 95 -11.81 -6.35 7.64
N THR A 96 -13.02 -6.84 7.39
CA THR A 96 -13.23 -8.14 6.76
C THR A 96 -12.94 -8.04 5.26
N PRO A 97 -11.95 -8.77 4.72
CA PRO A 97 -11.61 -8.67 3.30
C PRO A 97 -12.74 -9.21 2.43
N SER A 98 -13.13 -8.43 1.44
CA SER A 98 -14.12 -8.81 0.43
C SER A 98 -13.59 -9.94 -0.48
N PRO A 99 -14.46 -10.61 -1.25
CA PRO A 99 -14.00 -11.55 -2.28
C PRO A 99 -13.05 -10.89 -3.31
N ALA A 100 -13.29 -9.62 -3.64
CA ALA A 100 -12.43 -8.86 -4.55
C ALA A 100 -11.05 -8.60 -3.95
N ASP A 101 -10.95 -8.28 -2.66
CA ASP A 101 -9.67 -8.10 -1.97
C ASP A 101 -8.82 -9.37 -2.01
N LYS A 102 -9.45 -10.53 -1.81
CA LYS A 102 -8.79 -11.83 -1.87
C LYS A 102 -8.31 -12.15 -3.29
N ASP A 103 -9.17 -11.96 -4.30
CA ASP A 103 -8.81 -12.21 -5.71
C ASP A 103 -7.64 -11.32 -6.16
N VAL A 104 -7.69 -10.02 -5.85
CA VAL A 104 -6.59 -9.07 -6.14
C VAL A 104 -5.31 -9.50 -5.43
N THR A 105 -5.40 -9.88 -4.15
CA THR A 105 -4.23 -10.35 -3.39
C THR A 105 -3.60 -11.59 -4.01
N ASP A 106 -4.41 -12.60 -4.36
CA ASP A 106 -3.95 -13.84 -4.98
C ASP A 106 -3.32 -13.59 -6.35
N ARG A 107 -3.90 -12.70 -7.15
CA ARG A 107 -3.36 -12.31 -8.45
C ARG A 107 -2.03 -11.57 -8.31
N LEU A 108 -1.90 -10.66 -7.36
CA LEU A 108 -0.66 -9.93 -7.10
C LEU A 108 0.44 -10.85 -6.57
N ILE A 109 0.11 -11.82 -5.73
CA ILE A 109 1.06 -12.85 -5.28
C ILE A 109 1.58 -13.65 -6.47
N GLN A 110 0.72 -14.06 -7.40
CA GLN A 110 1.12 -14.81 -8.60
C GLN A 110 2.07 -13.99 -9.47
N VAL A 111 1.74 -12.73 -9.75
CA VAL A 111 2.59 -11.84 -10.55
C VAL A 111 3.93 -11.57 -9.85
N GLY A 112 3.91 -11.31 -8.54
CA GLY A 112 5.12 -11.08 -7.75
C GLY A 112 6.04 -12.28 -7.59
N ARG A 113 5.61 -13.50 -7.98
CA ARG A 113 6.47 -14.69 -8.08
C ARG A 113 7.16 -14.84 -9.45
N ILE A 114 6.64 -14.15 -10.47
CA ILE A 114 7.17 -14.19 -11.84
C ILE A 114 8.26 -13.13 -12.03
N ILE A 115 8.10 -11.98 -11.36
CA ILE A 115 9.02 -10.84 -11.36
C ILE A 115 10.11 -11.07 -10.32
#